data_AF-A0A6A1WSQ8-F1
#
_entry.id   AF-A0A6A1WSQ8-F1
#
_cell.length_a   1.000
_cell.length_b   1.000
_cell.length_c   1.000
_cell.angle_alpha   90.00
_cell.angle_beta   90.00
_cell.angle_gamma   90.00
#
_symmetry.space_group_name_H-M   'P 1'
#
loop_
_entity.id
_entity.type
_entity.pdbx_description
1 polymer ?
#
loop_
_entity_poly.entity_id
_entity_poly.type
_entity_poly.pdbx_seq_one_letter_code
_entity_poly.pdbx_strand_id
1 'polypeptide(L)'
;MGVMMVKVYPTPTIGVLSTGDELTEPTTTLLGRGQIRDSNGSMILAAAVQQQCNVVDLGIARDDEEELERILNTALSAGINILLTSGGVSMGDRDFVKPLLAKRGTVFFSKVLMKPGKPLTFAEINTKSVDGIVQSILAFGLPGNPVSCLVSFHLFVVPTIRQLAGWENPHLSRVQARLHQAIKPDPVRPEFHRAIIRWEVNDGSGNPGGHWSQSSSRLLSMKSANALLELPATVGVISAGTAVSAIIISDLSSNAICNSSSSSDSTSAFRGSTLKEVAANNSQNAEVSVAVLTVSDTVASGAGPDRSGPRAVSVINSSSERLGGARVVATTVVPDEVTQIQDVLRRWSDIDKMDLILTLGGTGFTPRDVTPEATKEVIEKETPGLLHVMMQESLKVTPFAMLSRSAAGIRGSSLIINMPGNPNAVAECVEALLPALKHALKQIKGDKREKHPRHVPHAQAAPVDIWEQSYKLASGGDKEHGCSCSH
;
A
#
# COMPACT_ATOMS: atom_id res chain seq x y z
N MET A 1 43.94 31.50 -0.33
CA MET A 1 43.12 32.66 0.07
C MET A 1 43.17 33.00 1.57
N GLY A 2 43.62 32.13 2.48
CA GLY A 2 43.94 32.55 3.88
C GLY A 2 42.78 33.07 4.74
N VAL A 3 41.53 32.93 4.29
CA VAL A 3 40.34 33.40 5.02
C VAL A 3 39.94 32.36 6.07
N MET A 4 39.84 32.79 7.33
CA MET A 4 39.48 31.93 8.47
C MET A 4 38.01 32.04 8.90
N MET A 5 37.33 33.13 8.51
CA MET A 5 35.92 33.39 8.88
C MET A 5 35.16 33.87 7.65
N VAL A 6 33.97 33.32 7.43
CA VAL A 6 33.10 33.67 6.31
C VAL A 6 31.72 34.02 6.85
N LYS A 7 31.16 35.15 6.39
CA LYS A 7 29.78 35.54 6.70
C LYS A 7 28.83 34.66 5.88
N VAL A 8 27.95 33.94 6.56
CA VAL A 8 26.98 33.02 5.94
C VAL A 8 25.56 33.36 6.36
N TYR A 9 24.58 32.92 5.58
CA TYR A 9 23.19 32.92 6.01
C TYR A 9 22.98 31.86 7.10
N PRO A 10 22.21 32.15 8.16
CA PRO A 10 21.95 31.18 9.21
C PRO A 10 20.97 30.10 8.73
N THR A 11 21.09 28.90 9.30
CA THR A 11 20.11 27.83 9.14
C THR A 11 18.86 28.12 9.96
N PRO A 12 17.65 27.96 9.42
CA PRO A 12 16.42 28.24 10.15
C PRO A 12 16.21 27.24 11.30
N THR A 13 15.58 27.72 12.37
CA THR A 13 15.13 26.88 13.49
C THR A 13 13.68 26.45 13.25
N ILE A 14 13.41 25.16 13.38
CA ILE A 14 12.12 24.52 13.10
C ILE A 14 11.53 23.94 14.37
N GLY A 15 10.35 24.41 14.78
CA GLY A 15 9.54 23.78 15.82
C GLY A 15 8.62 22.72 15.22
N VAL A 16 8.59 21.51 15.78
CA VAL A 16 7.72 20.41 15.32
C VAL A 16 6.75 20.03 16.42
N LEU A 17 5.46 20.04 16.11
CA LEU A 17 4.37 19.69 17.01
C LEU A 17 3.46 18.66 16.36
N SER A 18 3.19 17.55 17.05
CA SER A 18 2.15 16.60 16.64
C SER A 18 0.86 16.88 17.40
N THR A 19 -0.30 16.74 16.75
CA THR A 19 -1.61 16.98 17.39
C THR A 19 -2.51 15.78 17.20
N GLY A 20 -3.13 15.31 18.29
CA GLY A 20 -4.14 14.26 18.24
C GLY A 20 -4.34 13.57 19.58
N ASP A 21 -5.60 13.38 19.97
CA ASP A 21 -5.96 12.61 21.17
C ASP A 21 -5.53 11.15 21.09
N GLU A 22 -5.41 10.60 19.88
CA GLU A 22 -4.93 9.25 19.63
C GLU A 22 -3.41 9.09 19.81
N LEU A 23 -2.65 10.19 19.81
CA LEU A 23 -1.20 10.12 19.76
C LEU A 23 -0.58 9.80 21.13
N THR A 24 0.51 9.02 21.07
CA THR A 24 1.35 8.63 22.20
C THR A 24 2.81 8.71 21.83
N GLU A 25 3.68 8.82 22.83
CA GLU A 25 5.13 8.90 22.63
C GLU A 25 5.66 7.70 21.83
N PRO A 26 6.64 7.88 20.94
CA PRO A 26 7.24 6.79 20.16
C PRO A 26 7.80 5.64 21.03
N THR A 27 8.23 5.96 22.24
CA THR A 27 8.80 5.01 23.22
C THR A 27 7.74 4.20 23.97
N THR A 28 6.46 4.56 23.84
CA THR A 28 5.35 3.89 24.54
C THR A 28 5.30 2.41 24.14
N THR A 29 5.50 1.51 25.10
CA THR A 29 5.58 0.06 24.83
C THR A 29 4.19 -0.54 24.60
N LEU A 30 3.23 -0.23 25.48
CA LEU A 30 1.86 -0.71 25.41
C LEU A 30 0.93 0.43 24.98
N LEU A 31 0.21 0.25 23.88
CA LEU A 31 -0.78 1.23 23.42
C LEU A 31 -2.14 0.96 24.04
N GLY A 32 -2.79 2.00 24.53
CA GLY A 32 -4.19 1.97 24.92
C GLY A 32 -5.13 1.86 23.71
N ARG A 33 -6.43 1.66 23.98
CA ARG A 33 -7.44 1.57 22.92
C ARG A 33 -7.49 2.88 22.12
N GLY A 34 -7.43 2.77 20.80
CA GLY A 34 -7.49 3.91 19.90
C GLY A 34 -6.21 4.74 19.86
N GLN A 35 -5.15 4.34 20.56
CA GLN A 35 -3.88 5.05 20.54
C GLN A 35 -2.96 4.54 19.43
N ILE A 36 -2.22 5.47 18.84
CA ILE A 36 -1.13 5.20 17.91
C ILE A 36 0.11 5.96 18.37
N ARG A 37 1.29 5.44 18.02
CA ARG A 37 2.54 6.16 18.29
C ARG A 37 2.68 7.30 17.31
N ASP A 38 3.15 8.44 17.80
CA ASP A 38 3.53 9.53 16.92
C ASP A 38 4.73 9.10 16.07
N SER A 39 4.47 8.89 14.79
CA SER A 39 5.51 8.63 13.79
C SER A 39 5.86 9.88 12.99
N ASN A 40 4.95 10.85 12.92
CA ASN A 40 5.15 12.03 12.09
C ASN A 40 6.09 13.02 12.75
N GLY A 41 5.95 13.27 14.06
CA GLY A 41 6.87 14.14 14.80
C GLY A 41 8.32 13.68 14.62
N SER A 42 8.59 12.41 14.94
CA SER A 42 9.92 11.80 14.76
C SER A 42 10.42 11.85 13.30
N MET A 43 9.53 11.57 12.33
CA MET A 43 9.88 11.59 10.90
C MET A 43 10.25 12.99 10.41
N ILE A 44 9.49 14.01 10.80
CA ILE A 44 9.72 15.40 10.39
C ILE A 44 10.94 15.99 11.11
N LEU A 45 11.15 15.67 12.39
CA LEU A 45 12.38 16.02 13.11
C LEU A 45 13.61 15.47 12.37
N ALA A 46 13.59 14.18 12.01
CA ALA A 46 14.68 13.56 11.25
C ALA A 46 14.88 14.22 9.87
N ALA A 47 13.79 14.50 9.14
CA ALA A 47 13.85 15.14 7.83
C ALA A 47 14.38 16.59 7.90
N ALA A 48 14.03 17.34 8.95
CA ALA A 48 14.54 18.69 9.20
C ALA A 48 16.03 18.68 9.55
N VAL A 49 16.49 17.71 10.36
CA VAL A 49 17.92 17.51 10.65
C VAL A 49 18.70 17.19 9.37
N GLN A 50 18.14 16.40 8.45
CA GLN A 50 18.76 16.13 7.14
C GLN A 50 18.91 17.40 6.26
N GLN A 51 18.07 18.42 6.49
CA GLN A 51 18.22 19.74 5.84
C GLN A 51 19.15 20.69 6.63
N GLN A 52 19.89 20.19 7.62
CA GLN A 52 20.82 20.96 8.46
C GLN A 52 20.14 22.06 9.29
N CYS A 53 18.85 21.92 9.58
CA CYS A 53 18.12 22.86 10.43
C CYS A 53 18.35 22.58 11.92
N ASN A 54 18.27 23.64 12.73
CA ASN A 54 18.07 23.47 14.16
C ASN A 54 16.62 23.03 14.40
N VAL A 55 16.41 22.01 15.23
CA VAL A 55 15.07 21.48 15.50
C VAL A 55 14.70 21.64 16.97
N VAL A 56 13.45 22.00 17.22
CA VAL A 56 12.83 22.08 18.55
C VAL A 56 11.65 21.12 18.55
N ASP A 57 11.76 20.05 19.33
CA ASP A 57 10.66 19.12 19.54
C ASP A 57 9.67 19.72 20.55
N LEU A 58 8.46 20.00 20.10
CA LEU A 58 7.38 20.56 20.91
C LEU A 58 6.46 19.45 21.47
N GLY A 59 6.74 18.19 21.14
CA GLY A 59 6.01 17.02 21.62
C GLY A 59 4.65 16.83 20.95
N ILE A 60 3.74 16.26 21.74
CA ILE A 60 2.36 15.92 21.32
C ILE A 60 1.39 16.83 22.08
N ALA A 61 0.58 17.59 21.36
CA ALA A 61 -0.59 18.29 21.90
C ALA A 61 -1.84 17.43 21.77
N ARG A 62 -2.71 17.46 22.79
CA ARG A 62 -4.07 16.94 22.67
C ARG A 62 -4.93 17.87 21.82
N ASP A 63 -6.08 17.38 21.39
CA ASP A 63 -7.05 18.17 20.63
C ASP A 63 -7.87 19.07 21.57
N ASP A 64 -7.16 19.94 22.28
CA ASP A 64 -7.67 20.94 23.20
C ASP A 64 -7.13 22.32 22.81
N GLU A 65 -8.02 23.31 22.70
CA GLU A 65 -7.67 24.64 22.20
C GLU A 65 -6.70 25.37 23.16
N GLU A 66 -6.91 25.26 24.47
CA GLU A 66 -6.09 25.94 25.47
C GLU A 66 -4.69 25.33 25.55
N GLU A 67 -4.59 24.00 25.50
CA GLU A 67 -3.31 23.29 25.48
C GLU A 67 -2.51 23.63 24.21
N LEU A 68 -3.16 23.59 23.05
CA LEU A 68 -2.53 23.91 21.78
C LEU A 68 -2.09 25.40 21.75
N GLU A 69 -2.91 26.32 22.26
CA GLU A 69 -2.54 27.72 22.40
C GLU A 69 -1.32 27.93 23.32
N ARG A 70 -1.23 27.20 24.44
CA ARG A 70 -0.08 27.25 25.36
C ARG A 70 1.21 26.73 24.69
N ILE A 71 1.14 25.61 23.97
CA ILE A 71 2.31 25.04 23.28
C ILE A 71 2.76 25.98 22.15
N LEU A 72 1.82 26.53 21.38
CA LEU A 72 2.12 27.53 20.35
C LEU A 72 2.80 28.77 20.94
N ASN A 73 2.31 29.31 22.05
CA ASN A 73 2.99 30.43 22.73
C ASN A 73 4.43 30.09 23.10
N THR A 74 4.66 28.89 23.65
CA THR A 74 6.00 28.41 24.03
C THR A 74 6.91 28.31 22.81
N ALA A 75 6.40 27.76 21.70
CA ALA A 75 7.12 27.62 20.45
C ALA A 75 7.53 28.98 19.84
N LEU A 76 6.60 29.94 19.83
CA LEU A 76 6.84 31.29 19.31
C LEU A 76 7.87 32.04 20.17
N SER A 77 7.85 31.85 21.49
CA SER A 77 8.85 32.43 22.41
C SER A 77 10.23 31.77 22.31
N ALA A 78 10.33 30.54 21.79
CA ALA A 78 11.60 29.84 21.60
C ALA A 78 12.43 30.36 20.40
N GLY A 79 11.91 31.36 19.66
CA GLY A 79 12.65 31.99 18.55
C GLY A 79 12.73 31.13 17.29
N ILE A 80 11.76 30.22 17.07
CA ILE A 80 11.68 29.43 15.84
C ILE A 80 11.40 30.33 14.63
N ASN A 81 11.84 29.90 13.44
CA ASN A 81 11.53 30.55 12.17
C ASN A 81 10.39 29.85 11.42
N ILE A 82 10.30 28.52 11.57
CA ILE A 82 9.27 27.69 10.96
C ILE A 82 8.58 26.87 12.06
N LEU A 83 7.26 26.85 12.05
CA LEU A 83 6.42 25.96 12.84
C LEU A 83 5.84 24.88 11.93
N LEU A 84 6.05 23.62 12.25
CA LEU A 84 5.46 22.47 11.58
C LEU A 84 4.50 21.78 12.54
N THR A 85 3.22 21.71 12.17
CA THR A 85 2.25 20.87 12.87
C THR A 85 1.93 19.64 12.04
N SER A 86 1.70 18.50 12.68
CA SER A 86 1.24 17.28 12.01
C SER A 86 -0.04 16.77 12.66
N GLY A 87 -1.12 16.71 11.88
CA GLY A 87 -2.46 16.42 12.41
C GLY A 87 -3.29 17.70 12.59
N GLY A 88 -4.56 17.57 12.99
CA GLY A 88 -5.39 18.73 13.38
C GLY A 88 -5.74 19.72 12.25
N VAL A 89 -5.56 19.35 10.98
CA VAL A 89 -5.67 20.25 9.80
C VAL A 89 -6.66 19.74 8.74
N SER A 90 -7.54 18.80 9.07
CA SER A 90 -8.50 18.20 8.13
C SER A 90 -9.87 18.92 8.17
N MET A 91 -10.95 18.15 8.31
CA MET A 91 -12.36 18.56 8.41
C MET A 91 -13.01 18.04 9.70
N GLY A 92 -12.22 17.68 10.70
CA GLY A 92 -12.73 17.19 11.98
C GLY A 92 -13.23 18.33 12.86
N ASP A 93 -14.23 18.06 13.68
CA ASP A 93 -14.81 19.04 14.61
C ASP A 93 -13.82 19.50 15.70
N ARG A 94 -12.67 18.82 15.82
CA ARG A 94 -11.57 19.11 16.76
C ARG A 94 -10.28 19.57 16.09
N ASP A 95 -10.34 19.99 14.82
CA ASP A 95 -9.18 20.50 14.09
C ASP A 95 -8.88 21.98 14.46
N PHE A 96 -8.30 22.20 15.65
CA PHE A 96 -8.05 23.54 16.20
C PHE A 96 -6.84 24.27 15.59
N VAL A 97 -5.97 23.59 14.82
CA VAL A 97 -4.77 24.21 14.24
C VAL A 97 -5.14 25.37 13.31
N LYS A 98 -6.10 25.18 12.39
CA LYS A 98 -6.46 26.23 11.41
C LYS A 98 -7.05 27.48 12.08
N PRO A 99 -8.06 27.37 12.99
CA PRO A 99 -8.55 28.53 13.73
C PRO A 99 -7.45 29.27 14.50
N LEU A 100 -6.57 28.55 15.20
CA LEU A 100 -5.50 29.16 15.99
C LEU A 100 -4.47 29.89 15.13
N LEU A 101 -4.10 29.32 13.97
CA LEU A 101 -3.23 30.00 13.01
C LEU A 101 -3.89 31.27 12.45
N ALA A 102 -5.19 31.22 12.14
CA ALA A 102 -5.95 32.38 11.64
C ALA A 102 -6.11 33.49 12.70
N LYS A 103 -6.20 33.13 13.99
CA LYS A 103 -6.25 34.09 15.11
C LYS A 103 -4.94 34.88 15.26
N ARG A 104 -3.80 34.27 14.91
CA ARG A 104 -2.45 34.79 15.18
C ARG A 104 -1.74 35.34 13.95
N GLY A 105 -2.32 35.18 12.77
CA GLY A 105 -1.63 35.42 11.52
C GLY A 105 -2.54 35.37 10.30
N THR A 106 -1.92 35.32 9.14
CA THR A 106 -2.63 35.21 7.86
C THR A 106 -2.51 33.80 7.32
N VAL A 107 -3.63 33.11 7.16
CA VAL A 107 -3.69 31.81 6.47
C VAL A 107 -3.83 32.05 4.98
N PHE A 108 -2.83 31.64 4.19
CA PHE A 108 -2.81 31.83 2.74
C PHE A 108 -3.63 30.77 2.00
N PHE A 109 -3.50 29.51 2.43
CA PHE A 109 -4.29 28.41 1.89
C PHE A 109 -4.42 27.30 2.93
N SER A 110 -5.48 26.50 2.80
CA SER A 110 -5.77 25.34 3.66
C SER A 110 -6.08 24.06 2.88
N LYS A 111 -5.98 24.13 1.55
CA LYS A 111 -6.13 23.00 0.63
C LYS A 111 -5.23 23.17 -0.58
N VAL A 112 -4.66 22.06 -1.04
CA VAL A 112 -3.87 22.01 -2.27
C VAL A 112 -4.44 20.95 -3.20
N LEU A 113 -4.50 21.26 -4.50
CA LEU A 113 -4.90 20.31 -5.53
C LEU A 113 -3.74 19.35 -5.82
N MET A 114 -3.52 18.38 -4.93
CA MET A 114 -2.47 17.38 -5.05
C MET A 114 -2.86 16.05 -4.40
N LYS A 115 -2.12 15.00 -4.76
CA LYS A 115 -2.17 13.70 -4.13
C LYS A 115 -0.75 13.14 -3.93
N PRO A 116 -0.42 12.59 -2.75
CA PRO A 116 -1.08 12.82 -1.46
C PRO A 116 -0.91 14.28 -0.99
N GLY A 117 -1.58 14.73 0.07
CA GLY A 117 -1.32 16.05 0.67
C GLY A 117 -2.43 17.12 0.59
N LYS A 118 -3.65 16.77 0.19
CA LYS A 118 -4.79 17.72 0.03
C LYS A 118 -4.97 18.72 1.20
N PRO A 119 -4.95 18.33 2.49
CA PRO A 119 -5.28 19.26 3.59
C PRO A 119 -4.09 20.11 4.08
N LEU A 120 -3.01 20.24 3.30
CA LEU A 120 -1.89 21.11 3.65
C LEU A 120 -2.36 22.56 3.87
N THR A 121 -1.98 23.12 5.01
CA THR A 121 -2.25 24.52 5.37
C THR A 121 -0.94 25.30 5.47
N PHE A 122 -0.95 26.55 5.01
CA PHE A 122 0.17 27.47 5.16
C PHE A 122 -0.32 28.81 5.71
N ALA A 123 0.38 29.31 6.72
CA ALA A 123 0.09 30.57 7.37
C ALA A 123 1.39 31.31 7.75
N GLU A 124 1.28 32.62 7.89
CA GLU A 124 2.33 33.49 8.43
C GLU A 124 1.85 34.09 9.75
N ILE A 125 2.60 33.85 10.82
CA ILE A 125 2.33 34.35 12.17
C ILE A 125 3.26 35.52 12.44
N ASN A 126 2.72 36.64 12.92
CA ASN A 126 3.51 37.80 13.31
C ASN A 126 3.70 37.79 14.83
N THR A 127 4.95 37.75 15.29
CA THR A 127 5.28 37.86 16.71
C THR A 127 5.98 39.18 17.00
N LYS A 128 5.72 39.76 18.17
CA LYS A 128 6.46 40.92 18.67
C LYS A 128 7.66 40.41 19.46
N SER A 129 8.87 40.69 18.98
CA SER A 129 10.09 40.45 19.75
C SER A 129 10.18 41.41 20.94
N VAL A 130 10.97 41.04 21.95
CA VAL A 130 11.26 41.84 23.16
C VAL A 130 11.82 43.23 22.79
N ASP A 131 12.47 43.34 21.63
CA ASP A 131 13.04 44.60 21.11
C ASP A 131 12.08 45.40 20.20
N GLY A 132 10.80 45.02 20.14
CA GLY A 132 9.80 45.70 19.29
C GLY A 132 9.89 45.37 17.79
N ILE A 133 10.86 44.55 17.38
CA ILE A 133 10.98 44.02 16.02
C ILE A 133 9.90 42.96 15.78
N VAL A 134 9.10 43.14 14.74
CA VAL A 134 8.13 42.12 14.31
C VAL A 134 8.90 41.00 13.61
N GLN A 135 8.84 39.79 14.19
CA GLN A 135 9.40 38.60 13.58
C GLN A 135 8.25 37.79 12.95
N SER A 136 8.42 37.44 11.69
CA SER A 136 7.49 36.55 10.98
C SER A 136 7.91 35.10 11.20
N ILE A 137 6.94 34.25 11.50
CA ILE A 137 7.09 32.80 11.66
C ILE A 137 6.21 32.11 10.63
N LEU A 138 6.81 31.24 9.83
CA LEU A 138 6.11 30.49 8.79
C LEU A 138 5.53 29.21 9.38
N ALA A 139 4.22 29.04 9.33
CA ALA A 139 3.53 27.89 9.88
C ALA A 139 2.99 26.98 8.78
N PHE A 140 3.37 25.70 8.82
CA PHE A 140 2.84 24.67 7.94
C PHE A 140 2.03 23.64 8.74
N GLY A 141 0.73 23.58 8.43
CA GLY A 141 -0.16 22.54 8.91
C GLY A 141 -0.08 21.31 8.00
N LEU A 142 0.80 20.37 8.35
CA LEU A 142 1.02 19.14 7.58
C LEU A 142 -0.11 18.12 7.83
N PRO A 143 -0.51 17.36 6.79
CA PRO A 143 -1.53 16.32 6.94
C PRO A 143 -1.13 15.24 7.96
N GLY A 144 -2.08 14.73 8.75
CA GLY A 144 -1.82 13.65 9.73
C GLY A 144 -1.44 12.30 9.12
N ASN A 145 -1.77 12.04 7.85
CA ASN A 145 -1.33 10.81 7.17
C ASN A 145 0.20 10.86 6.91
N PRO A 146 1.00 9.87 7.35
CA PRO A 146 2.46 9.96 7.30
C PRO A 146 3.06 10.21 5.91
N VAL A 147 2.56 9.53 4.88
CA VAL A 147 3.05 9.72 3.51
C VAL A 147 2.71 11.12 3.01
N SER A 148 1.50 11.59 3.32
CA SER A 148 1.07 12.96 2.97
C SER A 148 1.92 14.01 3.68
N CYS A 149 2.22 13.78 4.96
CA CYS A 149 3.08 14.63 5.79
C CYS A 149 4.47 14.80 5.17
N LEU A 150 5.16 13.70 4.89
CA LEU A 150 6.52 13.74 4.37
C LEU A 150 6.60 14.27 2.92
N VAL A 151 5.61 13.93 2.07
CA VAL A 151 5.52 14.51 0.72
C VAL A 151 5.30 16.03 0.78
N SER A 152 4.40 16.51 1.64
CA SER A 152 4.19 17.94 1.86
C SER A 152 5.44 18.63 2.42
N PHE A 153 6.16 17.98 3.33
CA PHE A 153 7.44 18.49 3.83
C PHE A 153 8.45 18.70 2.70
N HIS A 154 8.68 17.70 1.85
CA HIS A 154 9.62 17.85 0.73
C HIS A 154 9.19 18.91 -0.27
N LEU A 155 7.91 18.98 -0.64
CA LEU A 155 7.46 19.86 -1.71
C LEU A 155 7.35 21.33 -1.29
N PHE A 156 7.06 21.61 -0.01
CA PHE A 156 6.77 22.97 0.45
C PHE A 156 7.76 23.46 1.52
N VAL A 157 8.12 22.60 2.47
CA VAL A 157 8.97 23.00 3.60
C VAL A 157 10.44 23.03 3.18
N VAL A 158 10.93 22.05 2.43
CA VAL A 158 12.35 22.04 1.98
C VAL A 158 12.72 23.26 1.12
N PRO A 159 11.93 23.67 0.11
CA PRO A 159 12.21 24.92 -0.61
C PRO A 159 12.18 26.15 0.29
N THR A 160 11.26 26.18 1.27
CA THR A 160 11.17 27.28 2.25
C THR A 160 12.43 27.35 3.12
N ILE A 161 12.91 26.21 3.62
CA ILE A 161 14.16 26.11 4.38
C ILE A 161 15.33 26.67 3.56
N ARG A 162 15.46 26.23 2.30
CA ARG A 162 16.53 26.67 1.40
C ARG A 162 16.46 28.16 1.11
N GLN A 163 15.26 28.69 0.89
CA GLN A 163 15.04 30.12 0.69
C GLN A 163 15.48 30.94 1.91
N LEU A 164 15.11 30.51 3.13
CA LEU A 164 15.53 31.18 4.37
C LEU A 164 17.04 31.05 4.63
N ALA A 165 17.64 29.93 4.23
CA ALA A 165 19.09 29.69 4.29
C ALA A 165 19.87 30.39 3.16
N GLY A 166 19.22 31.23 2.34
CA GLY A 166 19.88 32.04 1.32
C GLY A 166 20.33 31.29 0.06
N TRP A 167 19.71 30.16 -0.26
CA TRP A 167 19.99 29.44 -1.50
C TRP A 167 19.49 30.21 -2.72
N GLU A 168 20.33 30.38 -3.73
CA GLU A 168 19.95 31.05 -4.98
C GLU A 168 18.86 30.27 -5.74
N ASN A 169 18.93 28.94 -5.71
CA ASN A 169 17.89 28.06 -6.24
C ASN A 169 17.33 27.16 -5.15
N PRO A 170 16.21 27.55 -4.49
CA PRO A 170 15.64 26.77 -3.40
C PRO A 170 14.90 25.52 -3.86
N HIS A 171 14.60 25.39 -5.15
CA HIS A 171 13.77 24.30 -5.66
C HIS A 171 14.51 22.95 -5.60
N LEU A 172 13.74 21.87 -5.39
CA LEU A 172 14.24 20.52 -5.55
C LEU A 172 14.55 20.24 -7.03
N SER A 173 15.63 19.50 -7.28
CA SER A 173 16.05 19.13 -8.63
C SER A 173 15.00 18.26 -9.29
N ARG A 174 14.68 18.58 -10.55
CA ARG A 174 13.80 17.78 -11.40
C ARG A 174 14.60 17.12 -12.50
N VAL A 175 14.30 15.85 -12.75
CA VAL A 175 14.87 15.06 -13.83
C VAL A 175 13.77 14.43 -14.65
N GLN A 176 14.07 14.07 -15.89
CA GLN A 176 13.20 13.19 -16.68
C GLN A 176 13.56 11.74 -16.35
N ALA A 177 12.57 10.93 -15.99
CA ALA A 177 12.72 9.51 -15.71
C ALA A 177 11.75 8.70 -16.56
N ARG A 178 12.15 7.51 -17.01
CA ARG A 178 11.27 6.63 -17.78
C ARG A 178 10.56 5.65 -16.87
N LEU A 179 9.28 5.44 -17.11
CA LEU A 179 8.50 4.45 -16.36
C LEU A 179 8.91 3.03 -16.75
N HIS A 180 9.28 2.19 -15.80
CA HIS A 180 9.50 0.76 -16.08
C HIS A 180 8.18 -0.01 -16.26
N GLN A 181 7.15 0.40 -15.52
CA GLN A 181 5.83 -0.21 -15.53
C GLN A 181 4.78 0.86 -15.76
N ALA A 182 3.66 0.44 -16.34
CA ALA A 182 2.56 1.35 -16.59
C ALA A 182 1.93 1.81 -15.26
N ILE A 183 1.61 3.10 -15.13
CA ILE A 183 1.01 3.68 -13.92
C ILE A 183 -0.35 4.26 -14.27
N LYS A 184 -1.35 3.96 -13.44
CA LYS A 184 -2.66 4.61 -13.51
C LYS A 184 -2.71 5.78 -12.51
N PRO A 185 -2.56 7.03 -12.96
CA PRO A 185 -2.66 8.20 -12.09
C PRO A 185 -4.09 8.44 -11.60
N ASP A 186 -4.22 9.36 -10.65
CA ASP A 186 -5.51 9.88 -10.20
C ASP A 186 -6.17 10.71 -11.32
N PRO A 187 -7.47 10.52 -11.58
CA PRO A 187 -8.15 11.23 -12.66
C PRO A 187 -8.43 12.71 -12.34
N VAL A 188 -8.35 13.11 -11.07
CA VAL A 188 -8.78 14.45 -10.63
C VAL A 188 -7.61 15.29 -10.15
N ARG A 189 -6.61 14.69 -9.51
CA ARG A 189 -5.51 15.42 -8.85
C ARG A 189 -4.17 15.00 -9.42
N PRO A 190 -3.25 15.96 -9.68
CA PRO A 190 -1.86 15.62 -9.92
C PRO A 190 -1.30 14.77 -8.77
N GLU A 191 -0.60 13.70 -9.12
CA GLU A 191 -0.09 12.73 -8.16
C GLU A 191 1.43 12.80 -8.06
N PHE A 192 1.93 13.07 -6.86
CA PHE A 192 3.34 12.96 -6.49
C PHE A 192 3.62 11.52 -6.05
N HIS A 193 3.90 10.69 -7.05
CA HIS A 193 4.03 9.25 -6.87
C HIS A 193 5.45 8.91 -6.38
N ARG A 194 5.56 8.19 -5.26
CA ARG A 194 6.87 7.83 -4.71
C ARG A 194 7.60 6.86 -5.63
N ALA A 195 8.88 7.12 -5.88
CA ALA A 195 9.72 6.28 -6.71
C ALA A 195 11.16 6.16 -6.19
N ILE A 196 11.80 5.09 -6.67
CA ILE A 196 13.24 4.85 -6.61
C ILE A 196 13.77 5.02 -8.03
N ILE A 197 14.54 6.06 -8.26
CA ILE A 197 15.22 6.32 -9.53
C ILE A 197 16.67 5.87 -9.40
N ARG A 198 17.14 5.13 -10.38
CA ARG A 198 18.55 4.73 -10.54
C ARG A 198 19.08 5.27 -11.84
N TRP A 199 20.36 5.61 -11.91
CA TRP A 199 20.97 5.96 -13.19
C TRP A 199 21.40 4.70 -13.92
N GLU A 200 21.00 4.55 -15.18
CA GLU A 200 21.49 3.49 -16.07
C GLU A 200 22.14 4.12 -17.30
N VAL A 201 23.36 3.67 -17.61
CA VAL A 201 24.19 4.23 -18.69
C VAL A 201 23.57 3.95 -20.07
N ASN A 202 22.69 2.95 -20.18
CA ASN A 202 21.96 2.64 -21.39
C ASN A 202 20.64 1.94 -21.02
N ASP A 203 19.51 2.64 -21.13
CA ASP A 203 18.17 2.12 -20.79
C ASP A 203 17.60 1.15 -21.87
N GLY A 204 18.45 0.69 -22.79
CA GLY A 204 18.06 -0.10 -23.96
C GLY A 204 17.42 0.72 -25.09
N SER A 205 17.26 2.05 -24.93
CA SER A 205 16.72 2.96 -25.95
C SER A 205 17.78 3.83 -26.64
N GLY A 206 19.06 3.66 -26.29
CA GLY A 206 20.15 4.52 -26.79
C GLY A 206 20.20 5.90 -26.12
N ASN A 207 19.46 6.10 -25.02
CA ASN A 207 19.50 7.31 -24.20
C ASN A 207 19.74 6.93 -22.72
N PRO A 208 20.37 7.79 -21.91
CA PRO A 208 20.46 7.55 -20.47
C PRO A 208 19.08 7.74 -19.82
N GLY A 209 18.65 6.80 -18.98
CA GLY A 209 17.32 6.83 -18.35
C GLY A 209 17.19 5.84 -17.19
N GLY A 210 16.54 6.27 -16.10
CA GLY A 210 16.46 5.49 -14.87
C GLY A 210 15.24 4.59 -14.70
N HIS A 211 15.43 3.42 -14.08
CA HIS A 211 14.44 2.36 -13.85
C HIS A 211 13.84 2.34 -12.41
N TRP A 212 12.67 1.71 -12.22
CA TRP A 212 11.90 1.70 -10.93
C TRP A 212 11.04 0.42 -10.63
N SER A 213 10.66 0.19 -9.34
CA SER A 213 9.74 -0.83 -8.79
C SER A 213 8.89 -0.32 -7.57
N GLN A 214 7.61 -0.74 -7.41
CA GLN A 214 6.57 -0.13 -6.51
C GLN A 214 6.20 -0.84 -5.19
N SER A 215 5.70 -0.06 -4.20
CA SER A 215 4.65 -0.41 -3.21
C SER A 215 3.84 0.83 -2.73
N SER A 216 2.55 0.73 -2.34
CA SER A 216 1.65 1.88 -1.99
C SER A 216 0.99 1.84 -0.60
N SER A 217 0.46 3.01 -0.17
CA SER A 217 -0.26 3.43 1.07
C SER A 217 0.38 3.22 2.45
N ARG A 218 1.38 2.37 2.56
CA ARG A 218 2.16 2.16 3.79
C ARG A 218 3.28 3.20 3.88
N LEU A 219 3.70 3.64 5.07
CA LEU A 219 4.95 4.40 5.24
C LEU A 219 6.14 3.65 4.59
N LEU A 220 6.05 2.31 4.49
CA LEU A 220 6.97 1.49 3.71
C LEU A 220 7.09 1.88 2.23
N SER A 221 6.14 2.58 1.64
CA SER A 221 6.29 3.13 0.28
C SER A 221 7.29 4.29 0.20
N MET A 222 7.60 4.94 1.33
CA MET A 222 8.72 5.87 1.44
C MET A 222 10.05 5.15 1.70
N LYS A 223 10.02 3.86 2.10
CA LYS A 223 11.25 3.10 2.34
C LYS A 223 12.03 3.01 1.03
N SER A 224 13.23 3.59 1.04
CA SER A 224 14.14 3.66 -0.13
C SER A 224 13.67 4.55 -1.28
N ALA A 225 12.56 5.28 -1.15
CA ALA A 225 12.14 6.26 -2.14
C ALA A 225 13.14 7.43 -2.16
N ASN A 226 13.69 7.73 -3.33
CA ASN A 226 14.62 8.85 -3.55
C ASN A 226 14.06 9.91 -4.50
N ALA A 227 12.85 9.70 -5.04
CA ALA A 227 12.18 10.64 -5.91
C ALA A 227 10.64 10.62 -5.78
N LEU A 228 10.01 11.69 -6.26
CA LEU A 228 8.57 11.84 -6.45
C LEU A 228 8.29 12.10 -7.94
N LEU A 229 7.62 11.17 -8.62
CA LEU A 229 7.16 11.36 -10.00
C LEU A 229 5.99 12.37 -10.01
N GLU A 230 6.04 13.34 -10.90
CA GLU A 230 4.98 14.32 -11.12
C GLU A 230 4.01 13.78 -12.19
N LEU A 231 2.98 13.06 -11.75
CA LEU A 231 1.99 12.47 -12.66
C LEU A 231 0.81 13.43 -12.86
N PRO A 232 0.39 13.72 -14.11
CA PRO A 232 -0.74 14.59 -14.37
C PRO A 232 -2.07 13.93 -14.00
N ALA A 233 -3.07 14.75 -13.68
CA ALA A 233 -4.44 14.29 -13.45
C ALA A 233 -5.05 13.78 -14.77
N THR A 234 -5.10 12.45 -14.95
CA THR A 234 -5.58 11.84 -16.20
C THR A 234 -6.32 10.52 -15.92
N VAL A 235 -7.33 10.23 -16.74
CA VAL A 235 -8.15 9.00 -16.61
C VAL A 235 -7.43 7.77 -17.20
N GLY A 236 -6.48 8.01 -18.12
CA GLY A 236 -5.73 6.98 -18.84
C GLY A 236 -4.59 6.38 -18.03
N VAL A 237 -4.03 5.29 -18.56
CA VAL A 237 -2.80 4.69 -18.02
C VAL A 237 -1.61 5.32 -18.73
N ILE A 238 -0.60 5.73 -17.99
CA ILE A 238 0.69 6.15 -18.54
C ILE A 238 1.52 4.89 -18.79
N SER A 239 1.80 4.57 -20.05
CA SER A 239 2.48 3.34 -20.45
C SER A 239 3.93 3.28 -19.95
N ALA A 240 4.44 2.06 -19.76
CA ALA A 240 5.87 1.83 -19.57
C ALA A 240 6.68 2.43 -20.75
N GLY A 241 7.90 2.89 -20.47
CA GLY A 241 8.80 3.61 -21.38
C GLY A 241 8.55 5.12 -21.46
N THR A 242 7.38 5.60 -21.03
CA THR A 242 7.03 7.03 -21.06
C THR A 242 7.95 7.81 -20.13
N ALA A 243 8.50 8.93 -20.63
CA ALA A 243 9.26 9.87 -19.81
C ALA A 243 8.30 10.73 -18.97
N VAL A 244 8.58 10.84 -17.68
CA VAL A 244 7.84 11.66 -16.72
C VAL A 244 8.82 12.52 -15.91
N SER A 245 8.36 13.70 -15.50
CA SER A 245 9.14 14.55 -14.58
C SER A 245 9.19 13.89 -13.20
N ALA A 246 10.35 13.95 -12.56
CA ALA A 246 10.57 13.43 -11.23
C ALA A 246 11.38 14.40 -10.38
N ILE A 247 10.89 14.68 -9.18
CA ILE A 247 11.56 15.49 -8.17
C ILE A 247 12.46 14.59 -7.34
N ILE A 248 13.74 14.90 -7.27
CA ILE A 248 14.70 14.18 -6.42
C ILE A 248 14.57 14.66 -4.97
N ILE A 249 14.36 13.73 -4.04
CA ILE A 249 14.13 14.01 -2.61
C ILE A 249 15.23 13.48 -1.69
N SER A 250 16.19 12.70 -2.20
CA SER A 250 17.37 12.27 -1.46
C SER A 250 18.64 12.30 -2.33
N ASP A 251 19.82 12.28 -1.69
CA ASP A 251 21.10 12.35 -2.39
C ASP A 251 21.33 11.12 -3.29
N LEU A 252 21.46 11.36 -4.60
CA LEU A 252 21.74 10.35 -5.61
C LEU A 252 23.21 9.86 -5.57
N SER A 253 24.12 10.62 -4.94
CA SER A 253 25.55 10.29 -4.81
C SER A 253 25.80 9.05 -3.94
N SER A 254 24.84 8.65 -3.13
CA SER A 254 24.94 7.50 -2.22
C SER A 254 24.58 6.15 -2.87
N ASN A 255 24.08 6.15 -4.11
CA ASN A 255 23.74 4.91 -4.81
C ASN A 255 24.99 4.29 -5.45
N ALA A 256 25.35 3.10 -4.96
CA ALA A 256 26.40 2.25 -5.50
C ALA A 256 26.29 2.13 -7.03
N ILE A 257 27.27 2.72 -7.73
CA ILE A 257 27.51 2.47 -9.14
C ILE A 257 27.70 0.96 -9.31
N CYS A 258 26.94 0.37 -10.23
CA CYS A 258 27.01 -1.06 -10.53
C CYS A 258 28.42 -1.42 -11.01
N ASN A 259 29.23 -2.03 -10.14
CA ASN A 259 30.42 -2.76 -10.55
C ASN A 259 29.98 -4.12 -11.13
N SER A 260 29.53 -4.13 -12.38
CA SER A 260 29.50 -5.34 -13.20
C SER A 260 30.78 -5.40 -14.04
N SER A 261 31.90 -5.64 -13.37
CA SER A 261 33.12 -6.11 -14.02
C SER A 261 32.92 -7.56 -14.44
N SER A 262 32.78 -7.75 -15.74
CA SER A 262 32.95 -8.98 -16.49
C SER A 262 34.10 -9.84 -15.93
N SER A 263 33.79 -11.03 -15.45
CA SER A 263 34.74 -12.15 -15.43
C SER A 263 34.37 -13.10 -16.57
N SER A 264 35.18 -13.00 -17.61
CA SER A 264 35.36 -13.95 -18.69
C SER A 264 35.72 -15.33 -18.12
N ASP A 265 34.98 -16.37 -18.51
CA ASP A 265 35.58 -17.68 -18.70
C ASP A 265 35.15 -18.23 -20.06
N SER A 266 36.17 -18.38 -20.89
CA SER A 266 36.16 -18.88 -22.25
C SER A 266 36.39 -20.38 -22.26
N THR A 267 35.63 -21.12 -23.06
CA THR A 267 35.96 -22.29 -23.90
C THR A 267 34.63 -22.97 -24.26
N SER A 268 34.32 -23.46 -25.45
CA SER A 268 35.01 -23.60 -26.73
C SER A 268 33.92 -23.87 -27.78
N ALA A 269 34.06 -23.28 -28.97
CA ALA A 269 33.13 -23.45 -30.07
C ALA A 269 33.22 -24.86 -30.70
N PHE A 270 32.06 -25.48 -30.94
CA PHE A 270 31.87 -26.46 -32.01
C PHE A 270 30.60 -26.10 -32.79
N ARG A 271 30.79 -25.79 -34.08
CA ARG A 271 29.75 -25.72 -35.11
C ARG A 271 29.37 -27.14 -35.52
N GLY A 272 28.08 -27.39 -35.74
CA GLY A 272 27.61 -28.60 -36.44
C GLY A 272 26.10 -28.73 -36.38
N SER A 273 25.48 -28.98 -37.54
CA SER A 273 24.04 -28.98 -37.80
C SER A 273 23.25 -29.99 -36.96
N THR A 274 21.93 -29.77 -36.84
CA THR A 274 20.90 -30.47 -37.65
C THR A 274 19.52 -30.26 -36.99
N LEU A 275 18.55 -29.82 -37.80
CA LEU A 275 17.12 -29.86 -37.46
C LEU A 275 16.72 -31.32 -37.18
N LYS A 276 16.28 -31.62 -35.96
CA LYS A 276 15.46 -32.80 -35.66
C LYS A 276 14.37 -32.44 -34.66
N GLU A 277 13.16 -32.81 -35.05
CA GLU A 277 11.95 -32.88 -34.25
C GLU A 277 12.24 -33.45 -32.86
N VAL A 278 11.73 -32.78 -31.84
CA VAL A 278 11.51 -33.39 -30.53
C VAL A 278 10.02 -33.63 -30.42
N ALA A 279 9.62 -34.83 -30.85
CA ALA A 279 8.43 -35.48 -30.35
C ALA A 279 8.52 -35.60 -28.82
N ALA A 280 7.35 -35.45 -28.20
CA ALA A 280 6.97 -35.86 -26.86
C ALA A 280 7.98 -36.71 -26.09
N ASN A 281 8.46 -36.17 -24.97
CA ASN A 281 8.29 -36.74 -23.64
C ASN A 281 9.18 -35.99 -22.65
N ASN A 282 8.60 -34.99 -21.98
CA ASN A 282 9.01 -34.62 -20.64
C ASN A 282 7.74 -34.31 -19.86
N SER A 283 7.11 -35.39 -19.40
CA SER A 283 6.14 -35.39 -18.31
C SER A 283 6.83 -34.88 -17.04
N GLN A 284 6.98 -33.56 -16.93
CA GLN A 284 7.12 -32.92 -15.63
C GLN A 284 5.76 -33.07 -14.94
N ASN A 285 5.66 -34.07 -14.07
CA ASN A 285 4.53 -34.24 -13.16
C ASN A 285 4.35 -32.92 -12.38
N ALA A 286 3.25 -32.21 -12.66
CA ALA A 286 2.81 -31.15 -11.77
C ALA A 286 2.33 -31.79 -10.47
N GLU A 287 2.88 -31.42 -9.32
CA GLU A 287 2.45 -31.95 -8.02
C GLU A 287 1.01 -31.50 -7.64
N VAL A 288 0.55 -30.38 -8.24
CA VAL A 288 -0.80 -29.82 -8.04
C VAL A 288 -1.41 -29.34 -9.37
N SER A 289 -2.57 -29.87 -9.73
CA SER A 289 -3.36 -29.51 -10.91
C SER A 289 -4.43 -28.47 -10.57
N VAL A 290 -4.45 -27.35 -11.32
CA VAL A 290 -5.39 -26.25 -11.09
C VAL A 290 -6.27 -26.02 -12.32
N ALA A 291 -7.56 -25.80 -12.10
CA ALA A 291 -8.50 -25.40 -13.13
C ALA A 291 -9.15 -24.03 -12.81
N VAL A 292 -9.38 -23.22 -13.84
CA VAL A 292 -9.98 -21.88 -13.71
C VAL A 292 -11.25 -21.79 -14.56
N LEU A 293 -12.39 -21.54 -13.92
CA LEU A 293 -13.69 -21.36 -14.57
C LEU A 293 -14.09 -19.88 -14.52
N THR A 294 -14.11 -19.21 -15.66
CA THR A 294 -14.71 -17.87 -15.75
C THR A 294 -16.21 -18.01 -15.93
N VAL A 295 -17.00 -17.40 -15.02
CA VAL A 295 -18.45 -17.39 -15.08
C VAL A 295 -18.91 -15.98 -15.46
N SER A 296 -19.41 -15.83 -16.68
CA SER A 296 -19.90 -14.55 -17.18
C SER A 296 -20.70 -14.70 -18.47
N ASP A 297 -21.96 -14.25 -18.45
CA ASP A 297 -22.80 -14.15 -19.67
C ASP A 297 -22.14 -13.38 -20.81
N THR A 298 -21.45 -12.26 -20.51
CA THR A 298 -20.83 -11.39 -21.53
C THR A 298 -19.59 -12.03 -22.15
N VAL A 299 -18.81 -12.78 -21.37
CA VAL A 299 -17.64 -13.49 -21.91
C VAL A 299 -18.08 -14.74 -22.67
N ALA A 300 -19.05 -15.49 -22.16
CA ALA A 300 -19.55 -16.72 -22.78
C ALA A 300 -20.24 -16.45 -24.14
N SER A 301 -20.92 -15.32 -24.28
CA SER A 301 -21.53 -14.88 -25.54
C SER A 301 -20.52 -14.27 -26.53
N GLY A 302 -19.27 -14.05 -26.13
CA GLY A 302 -18.25 -13.38 -26.93
C GLY A 302 -18.39 -11.85 -27.00
N ALA A 303 -19.32 -11.27 -26.23
CA ALA A 303 -19.58 -9.83 -26.20
C ALA A 303 -18.50 -9.02 -25.44
N GLY A 304 -17.67 -9.66 -24.62
CA GLY A 304 -16.59 -9.03 -23.89
C GLY A 304 -15.38 -9.96 -23.65
N PRO A 305 -14.16 -9.41 -23.51
CA PRO A 305 -12.97 -10.22 -23.27
C PRO A 305 -12.89 -10.73 -21.84
N ASP A 306 -12.43 -11.97 -21.66
CA ASP A 306 -12.07 -12.49 -20.34
C ASP A 306 -10.79 -11.81 -19.82
N ARG A 307 -10.92 -10.99 -18.78
CA ARG A 307 -9.79 -10.34 -18.10
C ARG A 307 -9.38 -11.05 -16.82
N SER A 308 -10.27 -11.81 -16.22
CA SER A 308 -10.08 -12.41 -14.90
C SER A 308 -9.42 -13.78 -15.01
N GLY A 309 -9.80 -14.57 -16.01
CA GLY A 309 -9.17 -15.86 -16.32
C GLY A 309 -7.66 -15.73 -16.53
N PRO A 310 -7.17 -14.92 -17.49
CA PRO A 310 -5.73 -14.75 -17.71
C PRO A 310 -4.98 -14.23 -16.48
N ARG A 311 -5.63 -13.37 -15.67
CA ARG A 311 -5.04 -12.85 -14.44
C ARG A 311 -4.91 -13.94 -13.37
N ALA A 312 -5.93 -14.78 -13.18
CA ALA A 312 -5.87 -15.92 -12.28
C ALA A 312 -4.75 -16.88 -12.67
N VAL A 313 -4.63 -17.20 -13.97
CA VAL A 313 -3.55 -18.04 -14.51
C VAL A 313 -2.18 -17.45 -14.20
N SER A 314 -2.00 -16.15 -14.46
CA SER A 314 -0.75 -15.45 -14.17
C SER A 314 -0.37 -15.52 -12.69
N VAL A 315 -1.33 -15.31 -11.78
CA VAL A 315 -1.08 -15.28 -10.33
C VAL A 315 -0.79 -16.67 -9.78
N ILE A 316 -1.49 -17.70 -10.27
CA ILE A 316 -1.24 -19.09 -9.89
C ILE A 316 0.15 -19.52 -10.37
N ASN A 317 0.49 -19.24 -11.62
CA ASN A 317 1.79 -19.59 -12.19
C ASN A 317 2.94 -18.85 -11.48
N SER A 318 2.79 -17.56 -11.17
CA SER A 318 3.80 -16.82 -10.40
C SER A 318 3.95 -17.32 -8.97
N SER A 319 2.90 -17.96 -8.42
CA SER A 319 2.87 -18.50 -7.06
C SER A 319 3.07 -20.02 -7.02
N SER A 320 3.47 -20.64 -8.14
CA SER A 320 3.51 -22.10 -8.31
C SER A 320 4.36 -22.79 -7.23
N GLU A 321 5.56 -22.28 -6.94
CA GLU A 321 6.45 -22.84 -5.91
C GLU A 321 5.81 -22.81 -4.51
N ARG A 322 5.14 -21.69 -4.17
CA ARG A 322 4.45 -21.51 -2.89
C ARG A 322 3.21 -22.40 -2.76
N LEU A 323 2.61 -22.77 -3.89
CA LEU A 323 1.47 -23.68 -3.97
C LEU A 323 1.85 -25.15 -4.17
N GLY A 324 3.15 -25.49 -4.11
CA GLY A 324 3.62 -26.87 -4.26
C GLY A 324 3.65 -27.32 -5.71
N GLY A 325 4.20 -26.51 -6.62
CA GLY A 325 4.31 -26.84 -8.04
C GLY A 325 2.98 -26.77 -8.78
N ALA A 326 2.07 -25.91 -8.33
CA ALA A 326 0.75 -25.77 -8.95
C ALA A 326 0.84 -25.27 -10.39
N ARG A 327 0.13 -25.93 -11.31
CA ARG A 327 0.04 -25.54 -12.72
C ARG A 327 -1.41 -25.49 -13.15
N VAL A 328 -1.79 -24.42 -13.85
CA VAL A 328 -3.10 -24.38 -14.50
C VAL A 328 -3.10 -25.32 -15.69
N VAL A 329 -3.97 -26.32 -15.67
CA VAL A 329 -4.09 -27.35 -16.71
C VAL A 329 -5.35 -27.23 -17.54
N ALA A 330 -6.37 -26.53 -17.03
CA ALA A 330 -7.62 -26.30 -17.73
C ALA A 330 -8.18 -24.91 -17.43
N THR A 331 -8.71 -24.26 -18.46
CA THR A 331 -9.50 -23.03 -18.34
C THR A 331 -10.76 -23.16 -19.17
N THR A 332 -11.89 -22.70 -18.67
CA THR A 332 -13.16 -22.72 -19.42
C THR A 332 -14.00 -21.51 -19.04
N VAL A 333 -14.84 -21.08 -19.97
CA VAL A 333 -15.82 -20.00 -19.76
C VAL A 333 -17.21 -20.59 -19.85
N VAL A 334 -18.10 -20.23 -18.93
CA VAL A 334 -19.53 -20.56 -18.98
C VAL A 334 -20.39 -19.32 -18.69
N PRO A 335 -21.63 -19.27 -19.18
CA PRO A 335 -22.59 -18.25 -18.77
C PRO A 335 -23.00 -18.46 -17.31
N ASP A 336 -23.70 -17.49 -16.74
CA ASP A 336 -24.22 -17.52 -15.37
C ASP A 336 -25.45 -18.44 -15.25
N GLU A 337 -25.27 -19.71 -15.61
CA GLU A 337 -26.29 -20.75 -15.60
C GLU A 337 -25.90 -21.88 -14.63
N VAL A 338 -26.79 -22.14 -13.66
CA VAL A 338 -26.52 -23.07 -12.55
C VAL A 338 -26.07 -24.45 -13.06
N THR A 339 -26.78 -25.02 -14.02
CA THR A 339 -26.49 -26.35 -14.56
C THR A 339 -25.12 -26.42 -15.24
N GLN A 340 -24.77 -25.40 -16.04
CA GLN A 340 -23.50 -25.37 -16.76
C GLN A 340 -22.30 -25.24 -15.81
N ILE A 341 -22.44 -24.41 -14.77
CA ILE A 341 -21.43 -24.28 -13.71
C ILE A 341 -21.27 -25.63 -13.00
N GLN A 342 -22.38 -26.26 -12.59
CA GLN A 342 -22.36 -27.54 -11.89
C GLN A 342 -21.71 -28.65 -12.71
N ASP A 343 -22.02 -28.75 -14.01
CA ASP A 343 -21.48 -29.79 -14.88
C ASP A 343 -19.96 -29.66 -15.04
N VAL A 344 -19.44 -28.43 -15.13
CA VAL A 344 -18.00 -28.18 -15.16
C VAL A 344 -17.33 -28.55 -13.85
N LEU A 345 -17.90 -28.11 -12.72
CA LEU A 345 -17.35 -28.41 -11.40
C LEU A 345 -17.34 -29.92 -11.14
N ARG A 346 -18.42 -30.64 -11.46
CA ARG A 346 -18.51 -32.10 -11.32
C ARG A 346 -17.50 -32.81 -12.22
N ARG A 347 -17.40 -32.44 -13.49
CA ARG A 347 -16.43 -33.05 -14.41
C ARG A 347 -14.99 -32.84 -13.95
N TRP A 348 -14.62 -31.61 -13.59
CA TRP A 348 -13.26 -31.31 -13.13
C TRP A 348 -12.91 -32.00 -11.81
N SER A 349 -13.88 -32.19 -10.90
CA SER A 349 -13.66 -32.90 -9.64
C SER A 349 -13.69 -34.42 -9.78
N ASP A 350 -14.65 -34.97 -10.52
CA ASP A 350 -14.94 -36.40 -10.51
C ASP A 350 -14.19 -37.16 -11.60
N ILE A 351 -14.01 -36.54 -12.77
CA ILE A 351 -13.40 -37.15 -13.95
C ILE A 351 -11.95 -36.71 -14.08
N ASP A 352 -11.72 -35.40 -14.18
CA ASP A 352 -10.37 -34.86 -14.46
C ASP A 352 -9.49 -34.78 -13.20
N LYS A 353 -10.09 -35.00 -12.01
CA LYS A 353 -9.40 -35.07 -10.71
C LYS A 353 -8.51 -33.86 -10.43
N MET A 354 -9.01 -32.67 -10.70
CA MET A 354 -8.32 -31.41 -10.40
C MET A 354 -8.12 -31.22 -8.90
N ASP A 355 -6.96 -30.72 -8.48
CA ASP A 355 -6.68 -30.51 -7.06
C ASP A 355 -7.32 -29.21 -6.53
N LEU A 356 -7.28 -28.16 -7.35
CA LEU A 356 -7.87 -26.86 -7.05
C LEU A 356 -8.69 -26.35 -8.23
N ILE A 357 -9.91 -25.91 -7.97
CA ILE A 357 -10.80 -25.29 -8.94
C ILE A 357 -11.15 -23.89 -8.44
N LEU A 358 -10.83 -22.87 -9.25
CA LEU A 358 -11.21 -21.49 -8.97
C LEU A 358 -12.29 -21.05 -9.95
N THR A 359 -13.42 -20.58 -9.45
CA THR A 359 -14.41 -19.89 -10.30
C THR A 359 -14.22 -18.38 -10.19
N LEU A 360 -14.41 -17.65 -11.27
CA LEU A 360 -14.22 -16.20 -11.32
C LEU A 360 -15.50 -15.53 -11.82
N GLY A 361 -16.17 -14.76 -10.96
CA GLY A 361 -17.41 -14.07 -11.33
C GLY A 361 -18.67 -14.72 -10.74
N GLY A 362 -19.82 -14.08 -11.00
CA GLY A 362 -21.14 -14.57 -10.58
C GLY A 362 -21.39 -14.58 -9.07
N THR A 363 -20.62 -13.84 -8.26
CA THR A 363 -20.72 -13.80 -6.78
C THR A 363 -21.42 -12.55 -6.23
N GLY A 364 -21.91 -11.64 -7.08
CA GLY A 364 -22.54 -10.38 -6.67
C GLY A 364 -24.00 -10.52 -6.25
N PHE A 365 -24.73 -9.42 -6.21
CA PHE A 365 -26.17 -9.37 -5.83
C PHE A 365 -27.10 -9.25 -7.05
N THR A 366 -26.58 -9.31 -8.27
CA THR A 366 -27.44 -9.20 -9.46
C THR A 366 -28.26 -10.49 -9.64
N PRO A 367 -29.44 -10.44 -10.30
CA PRO A 367 -30.25 -11.64 -10.53
C PRO A 367 -29.54 -12.73 -11.36
N ARG A 368 -28.46 -12.38 -12.07
CA ARG A 368 -27.65 -13.33 -12.83
C ARG A 368 -26.54 -13.94 -12.00
N ASP A 369 -26.11 -13.33 -10.90
CA ASP A 369 -25.06 -13.90 -10.05
C ASP A 369 -25.56 -15.19 -9.36
N VAL A 370 -25.17 -16.37 -9.87
CA VAL A 370 -25.63 -17.68 -9.35
C VAL A 370 -24.50 -18.66 -9.01
N THR A 371 -23.25 -18.20 -9.07
CA THR A 371 -22.06 -19.07 -8.88
C THR A 371 -22.00 -19.71 -7.48
N PRO A 372 -22.30 -19.00 -6.38
CA PRO A 372 -22.34 -19.61 -5.04
C PRO A 372 -23.40 -20.70 -4.91
N GLU A 373 -24.60 -20.49 -5.46
CA GLU A 373 -25.69 -21.46 -5.45
C GLU A 373 -25.30 -22.74 -6.20
N ALA A 374 -24.73 -22.59 -7.40
CA ALA A 374 -24.24 -23.71 -8.17
C ALA A 374 -23.13 -24.49 -7.46
N THR A 375 -22.23 -23.78 -6.76
CA THR A 375 -21.11 -24.39 -6.05
C THR A 375 -21.56 -25.16 -4.82
N LYS A 376 -22.49 -24.60 -4.02
CA LYS A 376 -23.02 -25.23 -2.81
C LYS A 376 -23.71 -26.56 -3.06
N GLU A 377 -24.38 -26.70 -4.20
CA GLU A 377 -25.01 -27.95 -4.63
C GLU A 377 -24.01 -29.04 -5.08
N VAL A 378 -22.75 -28.67 -5.31
CA VAL A 378 -21.71 -29.58 -5.83
C VAL A 378 -20.73 -30.01 -4.74
N ILE A 379 -20.43 -29.14 -3.78
CA ILE A 379 -19.51 -29.46 -2.68
C ILE A 379 -20.12 -30.44 -1.68
N GLU A 380 -19.28 -31.30 -1.13
CA GLU A 380 -19.64 -32.27 -0.07
C GLU A 380 -19.37 -31.70 1.33
N LYS A 381 -18.37 -30.83 1.44
CA LYS A 381 -17.94 -30.20 2.70
C LYS A 381 -17.61 -28.73 2.47
N GLU A 382 -18.23 -27.83 3.22
CA GLU A 382 -17.91 -26.40 3.14
C GLU A 382 -16.57 -26.06 3.82
N THR A 383 -15.90 -25.03 3.31
CA THR A 383 -14.65 -24.49 3.88
C THR A 383 -14.80 -22.99 4.20
N PRO A 384 -15.66 -22.62 5.18
CA PRO A 384 -15.99 -21.22 5.46
C PRO A 384 -14.81 -20.39 5.96
N GLY A 385 -13.79 -21.02 6.56
CA GLY A 385 -12.59 -20.31 7.01
C GLY A 385 -11.82 -19.62 5.88
N LEU A 386 -11.80 -20.22 4.67
CA LEU A 386 -11.17 -19.61 3.50
C LEU A 386 -11.95 -18.35 3.07
N LEU A 387 -13.28 -18.42 3.10
CA LEU A 387 -14.15 -17.28 2.78
C LEU A 387 -13.97 -16.14 3.78
N HIS A 388 -13.85 -16.45 5.07
CA HIS A 388 -13.61 -15.45 6.10
C HIS A 388 -12.32 -14.68 5.86
N VAL A 389 -11.21 -15.38 5.59
CA VAL A 389 -9.92 -14.74 5.30
C VAL A 389 -10.00 -13.90 4.02
N MET A 390 -10.58 -14.44 2.95
CA MET A 390 -10.78 -13.67 1.70
C MET A 390 -11.60 -12.41 1.93
N MET A 391 -12.69 -12.49 2.69
CA MET A 391 -13.55 -11.35 3.02
C MET A 391 -12.82 -10.32 3.88
N GLN A 392 -12.12 -10.78 4.91
CA GLN A 392 -11.35 -9.93 5.81
C GLN A 392 -10.24 -9.16 5.07
N GLU A 393 -9.50 -9.81 4.17
CA GLU A 393 -8.48 -9.15 3.36
C GLU A 393 -9.09 -8.21 2.31
N SER A 394 -10.18 -8.63 1.66
CA SER A 394 -10.85 -7.80 0.64
C SER A 394 -11.47 -6.53 1.23
N LEU A 395 -12.01 -6.59 2.45
CA LEU A 395 -12.58 -5.42 3.15
C LEU A 395 -11.54 -4.35 3.51
N LYS A 396 -10.26 -4.72 3.62
CA LYS A 396 -9.17 -3.75 3.80
C LYS A 396 -8.94 -2.91 2.54
N VAL A 397 -9.29 -3.44 1.37
CA VAL A 397 -9.11 -2.80 0.07
C VAL A 397 -10.35 -2.01 -0.33
N THR A 398 -11.53 -2.61 -0.18
CA THR A 398 -12.80 -1.98 -0.56
C THR A 398 -13.95 -2.37 0.35
N PRO A 399 -14.76 -1.40 0.84
CA PRO A 399 -15.94 -1.71 1.63
C PRO A 399 -16.97 -2.53 0.82
N PHE A 400 -16.98 -2.40 -0.51
CA PHE A 400 -17.90 -3.15 -1.37
C PHE A 400 -17.65 -4.67 -1.40
N ALA A 401 -16.52 -5.15 -0.85
CA ALA A 401 -16.28 -6.58 -0.71
C ALA A 401 -17.38 -7.28 0.10
N MET A 402 -18.05 -6.57 1.01
CA MET A 402 -19.20 -7.09 1.79
C MET A 402 -20.38 -7.57 0.92
N LEU A 403 -20.42 -7.20 -0.35
CA LEU A 403 -21.46 -7.59 -1.30
C LEU A 403 -21.16 -8.92 -2.01
N SER A 404 -20.05 -9.59 -1.69
CA SER A 404 -19.73 -10.90 -2.27
C SER A 404 -20.43 -12.02 -1.51
N ARG A 405 -21.13 -12.90 -2.23
CA ARG A 405 -21.80 -14.11 -1.72
C ARG A 405 -20.99 -15.40 -1.94
N SER A 406 -19.67 -15.29 -2.15
CA SER A 406 -18.78 -16.41 -2.51
C SER A 406 -18.98 -17.67 -1.65
N ALA A 407 -18.83 -18.85 -2.25
CA ALA A 407 -18.79 -20.13 -1.56
C ALA A 407 -17.44 -20.85 -1.78
N ALA A 408 -17.07 -21.73 -0.86
CA ALA A 408 -15.88 -22.57 -0.99
C ALA A 408 -16.13 -23.91 -0.29
N GLY A 409 -15.62 -24.99 -0.87
CA GLY A 409 -15.78 -26.33 -0.31
C GLY A 409 -15.00 -27.40 -1.05
N ILE A 410 -15.12 -28.62 -0.54
CA ILE A 410 -14.40 -29.80 -1.02
C ILE A 410 -15.41 -30.74 -1.67
N ARG A 411 -15.03 -31.31 -2.81
CA ARG A 411 -15.72 -32.43 -3.46
C ARG A 411 -14.70 -33.50 -3.79
N GLY A 412 -14.83 -34.70 -3.20
CA GLY A 412 -13.84 -35.75 -3.36
C GLY A 412 -12.43 -35.28 -2.95
N SER A 413 -11.51 -35.22 -3.92
CA SER A 413 -10.13 -34.76 -3.73
C SER A 413 -9.88 -33.32 -4.22
N SER A 414 -10.92 -32.58 -4.59
CA SER A 414 -10.82 -31.24 -5.17
C SER A 414 -11.27 -30.17 -4.19
N LEU A 415 -10.50 -29.09 -4.08
CA LEU A 415 -10.92 -27.86 -3.42
C LEU A 415 -11.53 -26.89 -4.44
N ILE A 416 -12.73 -26.39 -4.19
CA ILE A 416 -13.44 -25.44 -5.04
C ILE A 416 -13.59 -24.11 -4.29
N ILE A 417 -13.20 -23.00 -4.91
CA ILE A 417 -13.28 -21.66 -4.31
C ILE A 417 -13.87 -20.67 -5.32
N ASN A 418 -14.95 -19.99 -4.94
CA ASN A 418 -15.48 -18.89 -5.75
C ASN A 418 -14.73 -17.60 -5.47
N MET A 419 -14.24 -16.97 -6.52
CA MET A 419 -13.54 -15.70 -6.50
C MET A 419 -14.35 -14.62 -7.21
N PRO A 420 -14.20 -13.34 -6.82
CA PRO A 420 -14.86 -12.23 -7.50
C PRO A 420 -14.45 -12.14 -8.98
N GLY A 421 -15.35 -11.61 -9.82
CA GLY A 421 -15.09 -11.43 -11.25
C GLY A 421 -14.13 -10.29 -11.62
N ASN A 422 -13.56 -9.59 -10.63
CA ASN A 422 -12.60 -8.50 -10.85
C ASN A 422 -11.16 -9.05 -10.85
N PRO A 423 -10.34 -8.81 -11.90
CA PRO A 423 -8.99 -9.36 -11.99
C PRO A 423 -8.07 -9.02 -10.80
N ASN A 424 -8.21 -7.83 -10.21
CA ASN A 424 -7.40 -7.43 -9.06
C ASN A 424 -7.85 -8.17 -7.79
N ALA A 425 -9.15 -8.27 -7.58
CA ALA A 425 -9.71 -8.99 -6.44
C ALA A 425 -9.34 -10.48 -6.46
N VAL A 426 -9.24 -11.09 -7.65
CA VAL A 426 -8.73 -12.47 -7.80
C VAL A 426 -7.30 -12.60 -7.28
N ALA A 427 -6.41 -11.67 -7.66
CA ALA A 427 -5.02 -11.69 -7.22
C ALA A 427 -4.92 -11.54 -5.69
N GLU A 428 -5.68 -10.60 -5.11
CA GLU A 428 -5.74 -10.35 -3.68
C GLU A 428 -6.26 -11.57 -2.90
N CYS A 429 -7.35 -12.19 -3.37
CA CYS A 429 -7.92 -13.38 -2.74
C CYS A 429 -6.96 -14.58 -2.80
N VAL A 430 -6.29 -14.81 -3.93
CA VAL A 430 -5.29 -15.87 -4.03
C VAL A 430 -4.13 -15.61 -3.07
N GLU A 431 -3.61 -14.38 -3.03
CA GLU A 431 -2.51 -13.99 -2.13
C GLU A 431 -2.87 -14.20 -0.65
N ALA A 432 -4.10 -13.82 -0.25
CA ALA A 432 -4.62 -14.02 1.09
C ALA A 432 -4.64 -15.50 1.52
N LEU A 433 -4.92 -16.42 0.58
CA LEU A 433 -5.01 -17.84 0.85
C LEU A 433 -3.67 -18.59 0.74
N LEU A 434 -2.65 -18.02 0.08
CA LEU A 434 -1.35 -18.68 -0.12
C LEU A 434 -0.74 -19.32 1.13
N PRO A 435 -0.79 -18.72 2.34
CA PRO A 435 -0.19 -19.32 3.54
C PRO A 435 -0.77 -20.68 3.91
N ALA A 436 -2.05 -20.92 3.63
CA ALA A 436 -2.76 -22.14 4.02
C ALA A 436 -3.01 -23.10 2.84
N LEU A 437 -3.06 -22.58 1.60
CA LEU A 437 -3.55 -23.34 0.45
C LEU A 437 -2.69 -24.57 0.13
N LYS A 438 -1.35 -24.46 0.22
CA LYS A 438 -0.45 -25.62 0.02
C LYS A 438 -0.73 -26.76 1.00
N HIS A 439 -0.93 -26.44 2.27
CA HIS A 439 -1.19 -27.44 3.30
C HIS A 439 -2.59 -28.05 3.12
N ALA A 440 -3.60 -27.22 2.83
CA ALA A 440 -4.96 -27.69 2.57
C ALA A 440 -5.02 -28.70 1.43
N LEU A 441 -4.33 -28.44 0.31
CA LEU A 441 -4.31 -29.35 -0.85
C LEU A 441 -3.62 -30.69 -0.52
N LYS A 442 -2.55 -30.69 0.26
CA LYS A 442 -1.92 -31.95 0.75
C LYS A 442 -2.86 -32.74 1.66
N GLN A 443 -3.56 -32.05 2.56
CA GLN A 443 -4.48 -32.68 3.51
C GLN A 443 -5.68 -33.34 2.81
N ILE A 444 -6.22 -32.68 1.77
CA ILE A 444 -7.32 -33.23 0.96
C ILE A 444 -6.88 -34.50 0.20
N LYS A 445 -5.62 -34.58 -0.25
CA LYS A 445 -5.04 -35.80 -0.85
C LYS A 445 -4.79 -36.95 0.14
N GLY A 446 -5.07 -36.75 1.43
CA GLY A 446 -4.93 -37.80 2.44
C GLY A 446 -3.53 -37.94 3.04
N ASP A 447 -2.65 -36.96 2.86
CA ASP A 447 -1.32 -36.97 3.44
C ASP A 447 -1.41 -36.78 4.97
N LYS A 448 -1.14 -37.86 5.72
CA LYS A 448 -1.29 -37.88 7.18
C LYS A 448 -0.02 -37.36 7.85
N ARG A 449 -0.12 -36.14 8.40
CA ARG A 449 0.80 -35.48 9.35
C ARG A 449 2.11 -34.95 8.75
N GLU A 450 2.06 -33.72 8.22
CA GLU A 450 3.17 -32.79 8.43
C GLU A 450 3.14 -32.37 9.92
N LYS A 451 4.02 -32.94 10.75
CA LYS A 451 4.27 -32.39 12.08
C LYS A 451 4.90 -31.02 11.89
N HIS A 452 4.10 -29.96 11.91
CA HIS A 452 4.62 -28.59 11.98
C HIS A 452 5.64 -28.50 13.14
N PRO A 453 6.76 -27.78 12.96
CA PRO A 453 7.77 -27.65 13.99
C PRO A 453 7.16 -27.03 15.25
N ARG A 454 7.20 -27.79 16.36
CA ARG A 454 6.81 -27.41 17.74
C ARG A 454 5.49 -26.64 17.83
N HIS A 455 4.41 -27.36 18.15
CA HIS A 455 3.20 -26.75 18.71
C HIS A 455 3.58 -25.92 19.93
N VAL A 456 3.70 -24.61 19.75
CA VAL A 456 3.76 -23.66 20.85
C VAL A 456 2.36 -23.67 21.48
N PRO A 457 2.21 -23.93 22.79
CA PRO A 457 0.92 -23.82 23.47
C PRO A 457 0.26 -22.50 23.06
N HIS A 458 -1.05 -22.47 22.78
CA HIS A 458 -1.71 -21.25 22.27
C HIS A 458 -1.49 -20.02 23.18
N ALA A 459 -1.23 -20.24 24.47
CA ALA A 459 -0.88 -19.20 25.45
C ALA A 459 0.54 -18.62 25.31
N GLN A 460 1.44 -19.30 24.60
CA GLN A 460 2.84 -18.91 24.36
C GLN A 460 3.13 -18.64 22.88
N ALA A 461 2.23 -19.03 21.98
CA ALA A 461 2.29 -18.63 20.59
C ALA A 461 2.05 -17.12 20.53
N ALA A 462 2.96 -16.36 19.92
CA ALA A 462 2.69 -14.97 19.60
C ALA A 462 1.39 -14.96 18.77
N PRO A 463 0.33 -14.30 19.24
CA PRO A 463 -0.98 -14.50 18.65
C PRO A 463 -0.95 -13.99 17.21
N VAL A 464 -1.21 -14.89 16.26
CA VAL A 464 -1.51 -14.50 14.87
C VAL A 464 -2.97 -14.09 14.89
N ASP A 465 -3.22 -12.92 15.48
CA ASP A 465 -4.49 -12.70 16.13
C ASP A 465 -5.61 -12.30 15.16
N ILE A 466 -6.63 -13.16 15.06
CA ILE A 466 -7.94 -12.85 14.47
C ILE A 466 -9.06 -12.98 15.53
N TRP A 467 -8.78 -13.64 16.66
CA TRP A 467 -9.79 -13.98 17.68
C TRP A 467 -9.81 -13.01 18.87
N GLU A 468 -8.70 -12.41 19.31
CA GLU A 468 -8.66 -11.27 20.25
C GLU A 468 -9.22 -10.00 19.57
N GLN A 469 -9.08 -9.86 18.24
CA GLN A 469 -9.74 -8.83 17.44
C GLN A 469 -11.27 -9.00 17.42
N SER A 470 -11.78 -10.25 17.33
CA SER A 470 -13.22 -10.55 17.34
C SER A 470 -13.83 -10.60 18.74
N TYR A 471 -13.08 -11.07 19.75
CA TYR A 471 -13.46 -11.08 21.18
C TYR A 471 -13.40 -9.67 21.81
N LYS A 472 -12.51 -8.76 21.37
CA LYS A 472 -12.57 -7.32 21.70
C LYS A 472 -13.71 -6.58 20.99
N LEU A 473 -14.21 -7.12 19.87
CA LEU A 473 -15.39 -6.60 19.18
C LEU A 473 -16.71 -7.15 19.75
N ALA A 474 -16.73 -8.33 20.39
CA ALA A 474 -17.95 -8.98 20.86
C ALA A 474 -18.15 -9.03 22.40
N SER A 475 -17.10 -8.95 23.23
CA SER A 475 -17.17 -9.33 24.66
C SER A 475 -16.60 -8.30 25.66
N GLY A 476 -16.55 -7.03 25.28
CA GLY A 476 -16.72 -5.96 26.27
C GLY A 476 -18.19 -5.61 26.51
N GLY A 477 -19.13 -6.52 26.21
CA GLY A 477 -20.53 -6.39 26.59
C GLY A 477 -20.73 -6.99 27.97
N ASP A 478 -21.16 -6.16 28.90
CA ASP A 478 -21.51 -6.50 30.27
C ASP A 478 -22.37 -7.76 30.39
N LYS A 479 -22.18 -8.43 31.53
CA LYS A 479 -23.13 -9.39 32.07
C LYS A 479 -24.56 -8.85 32.00
N GLU A 480 -25.41 -9.71 31.45
CA GLU A 480 -26.86 -9.83 31.52
C GLU A 480 -27.67 -8.81 32.36
N HIS A 481 -28.60 -8.17 31.63
CA HIS A 481 -30.04 -8.06 31.91
C HIS A 481 -30.51 -7.53 33.28
N GLY A 482 -30.97 -6.27 33.23
CA GLY A 482 -31.86 -5.64 34.20
C GLY A 482 -32.76 -4.60 33.54
N CYS A 483 -33.88 -5.08 33.02
CA CYS A 483 -35.11 -4.44 32.53
C CYS A 483 -35.50 -3.00 32.98
N SER A 484 -36.28 -2.35 32.09
CA SER A 484 -37.48 -1.52 32.32
C SER A 484 -37.37 0.00 32.64
N CYS A 485 -37.82 0.80 31.66
CA CYS A 485 -38.73 1.96 31.75
C CYS A 485 -38.44 3.09 32.76
N SER A 486 -38.28 4.34 32.26
CA SER A 486 -39.04 5.57 32.63
C SER A 486 -38.23 6.86 32.35
N HIS A 487 -38.59 7.60 31.29
CA HIS A 487 -39.23 8.92 31.34
C HIS A 487 -39.40 9.52 29.95
#